data_AF-A0A2V9AGT2-F1
#
_entry.id   AF-A0A2V9AGT2-F1
#
_cell.length_a   1.000
_cell.length_b   1.000
_cell.length_c   1.000
_cell.angle_alpha   90.00
_cell.angle_beta   90.00
_cell.angle_gamma   90.00
#
_symmetry.space_group_name_H-M   'P 1'
#
loop_
_entity.id
_entity.type
_entity.pdbx_description
1 polymer ?
#
loop_
_entity_poly.entity_id
_entity_poly.type
_entity_poly.pdbx_seq_one_letter_code
_entity_poly.pdbx_strand_id
1 'polypeptide(L)'
;MAKTVISRNFRYPSAELRNRVRLAVKERGFRSEQAFLVAACERELRESDSAEATDRLEARIAATLANTGKQVQSLFTLAHAQFALTNSLLQYVLTCVVEPPEEVLPAARARAKARYAKILRLAGQEVATRNQATL
;
A
#
# COMPACT_ATOMS: atom_id res chain seq x y z
N MET A 1 -6.19 62.32 -0.82
CA MET A 1 -6.70 61.72 0.44
C MET A 1 -5.69 60.69 0.93
N ALA A 2 -4.96 60.99 2.00
CA ALA A 2 -4.00 60.06 2.57
C ALA A 2 -4.74 58.93 3.29
N LYS A 3 -4.49 57.68 2.90
CA LYS A 3 -5.11 56.49 3.47
C LYS A 3 -4.63 56.35 4.92
N THR A 4 -5.52 56.53 5.90
CA THR A 4 -5.19 56.39 7.32
C THR A 4 -4.73 54.97 7.62
N VAL A 5 -3.42 54.78 7.81
CA VAL A 5 -2.86 53.51 8.24
C VAL A 5 -3.02 53.43 9.75
N ILE A 6 -4.01 52.65 10.20
CA ILE A 6 -4.19 52.35 11.62
C ILE A 6 -3.11 51.33 12.01
N SER A 7 -1.98 51.80 12.55
CA SER A 7 -1.01 50.93 13.19
C SER A 7 -1.45 50.64 14.63
N ARG A 8 -2.17 49.53 14.82
CA ARG A 8 -2.37 48.98 16.18
C ARG A 8 -1.01 48.49 16.69
N ASN A 9 -0.47 49.16 17.71
CA ASN A 9 0.82 48.81 18.31
C ASN A 9 0.79 47.37 18.83
N PHE A 10 1.55 46.47 18.20
CA PHE A 10 1.73 45.11 18.69
C PHE A 10 2.58 45.16 19.97
N ARG A 11 2.02 44.71 21.09
CA ARG A 11 2.74 44.68 22.37
C ARG A 11 3.64 43.46 22.40
N TYR A 12 4.90 43.64 22.06
CA TYR A 12 5.92 42.61 22.20
C TYR A 12 6.03 42.14 23.66
N PRO A 13 6.05 40.82 23.93
CA PRO A 13 6.27 40.25 25.26
C PRO A 13 7.57 40.70 25.94
N SER A 14 8.61 41.01 25.17
CA SER A 14 9.88 41.52 25.68
C SER A 14 10.52 42.55 24.74
N ALA A 15 11.36 43.42 25.30
CA ALA A 15 12.13 44.40 24.53
C ALA A 15 13.17 43.71 23.61
N GLU A 16 13.72 42.58 24.06
CA GLU A 16 14.67 41.78 23.29
C GLU A 16 14.05 41.21 22.02
N LEU A 17 12.84 40.63 22.12
CA LEU A 17 12.12 40.11 20.97
C LEU A 17 11.80 41.20 19.95
N ARG A 18 11.41 42.40 20.42
CA ARG A 18 11.18 43.56 19.56
C ARG A 18 12.44 43.93 18.78
N ASN A 19 13.60 43.96 19.43
CA ASN A 19 14.86 44.31 18.78
C ASN A 19 15.27 43.26 17.74
N ARG A 20 15.10 41.97 18.05
CA ARG A 20 15.34 40.88 17.09
C ARG A 20 14.43 40.98 15.87
N VAL A 21 13.15 41.29 16.05
CA VAL A 21 12.22 41.47 14.93
C VAL A 21 12.59 42.68 14.07
N ARG A 22 12.99 43.80 14.68
CA ARG A 22 13.45 44.98 13.93
C ARG A 22 14.71 44.72 13.11
N LEU A 23 15.65 43.95 13.66
CA LEU A 23 16.85 43.54 12.95
C LEU A 23 16.47 42.68 11.73
N ALA A 24 15.66 41.64 11.95
CA ALA A 24 15.20 40.74 10.90
C ALA A 24 14.40 41.44 9.80
N VAL A 25 13.58 42.43 10.15
CA VAL A 25 12.83 43.28 9.20
C VAL A 25 13.79 44.01 8.27
N LYS A 26 14.86 44.61 8.82
CA LYS A 26 15.89 45.31 8.02
C LYS A 26 16.69 44.36 7.15
N GLU A 27 17.20 43.27 7.74
CA GLU A 27 18.02 42.29 7.04
C GLU A 27 17.28 41.62 5.88
N ARG A 28 15.99 41.34 6.06
CA ARG A 28 15.16 40.67 5.05
C ARG A 28 14.36 41.63 4.17
N GLY A 29 14.57 42.95 4.31
CA GLY A 29 14.01 43.96 3.43
C GLY A 29 12.49 44.17 3.52
N PHE A 30 11.88 43.91 4.68
CA PHE A 30 10.43 44.10 4.84
C PHE A 30 10.06 45.57 5.00
N ARG A 31 8.97 45.99 4.33
CA ARG A 31 8.43 47.35 4.39
C ARG A 31 7.95 47.80 5.78
N SER A 32 7.64 46.85 6.66
CA SER A 32 7.19 47.13 8.03
C SER A 32 7.31 45.88 8.92
N GLU A 33 7.38 46.08 10.24
CA GLU A 33 7.35 44.99 11.24
C GLU A 33 6.10 44.11 11.10
N GLN A 34 4.95 44.71 10.82
CA GLN A 34 3.70 43.96 10.60
C GLN A 34 3.77 43.08 9.36
N ALA A 35 4.36 43.56 8.25
CA ALA A 35 4.52 42.75 7.04
C ALA A 35 5.42 41.54 7.28
N PHE A 36 6.47 41.71 8.08
CA PHE A 36 7.33 40.60 8.50
C PHE A 36 6.59 39.58 9.36
N LEU A 37 5.82 40.04 10.36
CA LEU A 37 5.07 39.15 11.25
C LEU A 37 3.98 38.37 10.49
N VAL A 38 3.26 39.02 9.57
CA VAL A 38 2.27 38.35 8.72
C VAL A 38 2.94 37.29 7.85
N ALA A 39 4.04 37.62 7.17
CA ALA A 39 4.77 36.65 6.34
C ALA A 39 5.35 35.48 7.16
N ALA A 40 5.79 35.73 8.39
CA ALA A 40 6.24 34.68 9.30
C ALA A 40 5.07 33.77 9.72
N CYS A 41 3.93 34.34 10.09
CA CYS A 41 2.72 33.58 10.41
C CYS A 41 2.23 32.76 9.21
N GLU A 42 2.19 33.33 8.01
CA GLU A 42 1.81 32.61 6.78
C GLU A 42 2.76 31.45 6.50
N ARG A 43 4.06 31.63 6.72
CA ARG A 43 5.06 30.58 6.57
C ARG A 43 4.85 29.45 7.57
N GLU A 44 4.66 29.76 8.86
CA GLU A 44 4.41 28.77 9.91
C GLU A 44 3.11 27.98 9.65
N LEU A 45 2.03 28.67 9.27
CA LEU A 45 0.77 28.02 8.91
C LEU A 45 0.95 27.07 7.72
N ARG A 46 1.66 27.50 6.68
CA ARG A 46 1.95 26.65 5.51
C ARG A 46 2.85 25.47 5.85
N GLU A 47 3.85 25.66 6.70
CA GLU A 47 4.73 24.58 7.17
C GLU A 47 3.95 23.57 8.01
N SER A 48 3.06 24.03 8.89
CA SER A 48 2.14 23.17 9.67
C SER A 48 1.20 22.37 8.76
N ASP A 49 0.55 23.02 7.79
CA ASP A 49 -0.33 22.34 6.83
C ASP A 49 0.44 21.31 6.00
N SER A 50 1.69 21.63 5.62
CA SER A 50 2.54 20.70 4.88
C SER A 50 2.99 19.51 5.74
N ALA A 51 3.29 19.73 7.02
CA ALA A 51 3.66 18.69 7.96
C ALA A 51 2.48 17.74 8.24
N GLU A 52 1.27 18.28 8.44
CA GLU A 52 0.07 17.45 8.56
C GLU A 52 -0.21 16.65 7.28
N ALA A 53 0.03 17.24 6.11
CA ALA A 53 -0.13 16.53 4.84
C ALA A 53 0.89 15.41 4.68
N THR A 54 2.14 15.60 5.10
CA THR A 54 3.16 14.54 5.10
C THR A 54 2.82 13.44 6.09
N ASP A 55 2.39 13.77 7.31
CA ASP A 55 2.02 12.77 8.33
C ASP A 55 0.86 11.89 7.86
N ARG A 56 -0.16 12.50 7.24
CA ARG A 56 -1.30 11.76 6.64
C ARG A 56 -0.84 10.85 5.49
N LEU A 57 0.11 11.32 4.68
CA LEU A 57 0.68 10.52 3.60
C LEU A 57 1.46 9.32 4.15
N GLU A 58 2.32 9.55 5.15
CA GLU A 58 3.09 8.50 5.81
C GLU A 58 2.18 7.47 6.48
N ALA A 59 1.14 7.91 7.19
CA ALA A 59 0.15 7.03 7.79
C ALA A 59 -0.55 6.15 6.74
N ARG A 60 -0.91 6.73 5.59
CA ARG A 60 -1.52 5.98 4.47
C ARG A 60 -0.54 4.98 3.86
N ILE A 61 0.73 5.35 3.72
CA ILE A 61 1.79 4.45 3.21
C ILE A 61 1.98 3.29 4.19
N ALA A 62 2.11 3.57 5.49
CA ALA A 62 2.26 2.56 6.54
C ALA A 62 1.06 1.59 6.56
N ALA A 63 -0.17 2.12 6.47
CA ALA A 63 -1.37 1.29 6.38
C ALA A 63 -1.39 0.42 5.12
N THR A 64 -0.98 0.96 3.98
CA THR A 64 -0.88 0.21 2.73
C THR A 64 0.15 -0.92 2.86
N LEU A 65 1.34 -0.64 3.39
CA LEU A 65 2.39 -1.64 3.57
C LEU A 65 1.96 -2.74 4.55
N ALA A 66 1.29 -2.37 5.65
CA ALA A 66 0.74 -3.34 6.61
C ALA A 66 -0.32 -4.25 5.97
N ASN A 67 -1.19 -3.69 5.13
CA ASN A 67 -2.20 -4.47 4.40
C ASN A 67 -1.55 -5.40 3.37
N THR A 68 -0.55 -4.94 2.62
CA THR A 68 0.23 -5.79 1.71
C THR A 68 0.93 -6.91 2.47
N GLY A 69 1.51 -6.61 3.65
CA GLY A 69 2.11 -7.62 4.53
C GLY A 69 1.12 -8.72 4.92
N LYS A 70 -0.12 -8.36 5.28
CA LYS A 70 -1.18 -9.33 5.56
C LYS A 70 -1.54 -10.19 4.34
N GLN A 71 -1.60 -9.60 3.15
CA GLN A 71 -1.87 -10.34 1.92
C GLN A 71 -0.75 -11.35 1.61
N VAL A 72 0.51 -10.94 1.76
CA VAL A 72 1.66 -11.84 1.58
C VAL A 72 1.61 -12.99 2.58
N GLN A 73 1.32 -12.73 3.86
CA GLN A 73 1.16 -13.77 4.86
C GLN A 73 0.02 -14.75 4.53
N SER A 74 -1.09 -14.23 4.01
CA SER A 74 -2.20 -15.06 3.54
C SER A 74 -1.79 -15.97 2.38
N LEU A 75 -0.97 -15.46 1.44
CA LEU A 75 -0.44 -16.26 0.33
C LEU A 75 0.51 -17.36 0.81
N PHE A 76 1.39 -17.06 1.78
CA PHE A 76 2.23 -18.09 2.39
C PHE A 76 1.41 -19.18 3.08
N THR A 77 0.39 -18.78 3.82
CA THR A 77 -0.53 -19.73 4.48
C THR A 77 -1.23 -20.61 3.45
N LEU A 78 -1.70 -20.03 2.35
CA LEU A 78 -2.30 -20.78 1.24
C LEU A 78 -1.31 -21.76 0.60
N ALA A 79 -0.07 -21.34 0.36
CA ALA A 79 0.96 -22.20 -0.21
C ALA A 79 1.29 -23.40 0.70
N HIS A 80 1.40 -23.17 2.01
CA HIS A 80 1.59 -24.23 2.99
C HIS A 80 0.40 -25.18 3.06
N ALA A 81 -0.83 -24.65 3.05
CA ALA A 81 -2.04 -25.46 3.02
C ALA A 81 -2.12 -26.33 1.74
N GLN A 82 -1.79 -25.75 0.58
CA GLN A 82 -1.75 -26.48 -0.69
C GLN A 82 -0.70 -27.59 -0.67
N PHE A 83 0.48 -27.31 -0.11
CA PHE A 83 1.52 -28.32 0.07
C PHE A 83 1.05 -29.45 0.97
N ALA A 84 0.48 -29.14 2.14
CA ALA A 84 -0.04 -30.13 3.08
C ALA A 84 -1.15 -30.98 2.47
N LEU A 85 -2.06 -30.37 1.71
CA LEU A 85 -3.13 -31.06 1.01
C LEU A 85 -2.57 -32.02 -0.06
N THR A 86 -1.62 -31.52 -0.88
CA THR A 86 -0.97 -32.33 -1.92
C THR A 86 -0.21 -33.51 -1.32
N ASN A 87 0.51 -33.27 -0.22
CA ASN A 87 1.23 -34.33 0.50
C ASN A 87 0.27 -35.37 1.07
N SER A 88 -0.83 -34.94 1.69
CA SER A 88 -1.85 -35.86 2.25
C SER A 88 -2.52 -36.69 1.15
N LEU A 89 -2.82 -36.09 0.00
CA LEU A 89 -3.34 -36.80 -1.17
C LEU A 89 -2.32 -37.81 -1.70
N LEU A 90 -1.04 -37.44 -1.78
CA LEU A 90 0.02 -38.35 -2.20
C LEU A 90 0.15 -39.54 -1.25
N GLN A 91 0.15 -39.28 0.07
CA GLN A 91 0.16 -40.34 1.08
C GLN A 91 -1.02 -41.29 0.90
N TYR A 92 -2.23 -40.75 0.75
CA TYR A 92 -3.43 -41.54 0.49
C TYR A 92 -3.29 -42.40 -0.78
N VAL A 93 -2.80 -41.82 -1.88
CA VAL A 93 -2.58 -42.55 -3.14
C VAL A 93 -1.56 -43.67 -2.94
N LEU A 94 -0.44 -43.40 -2.29
CA LEU A 94 0.60 -44.41 -2.05
C LEU A 94 0.12 -45.55 -1.14
N THR A 95 -0.75 -45.26 -0.17
CA THR A 95 -1.28 -46.29 0.74
C THR A 95 -2.45 -47.08 0.16
N CYS A 96 -3.24 -46.48 -0.74
CA CYS A 96 -4.52 -47.05 -1.19
C CYS A 96 -4.54 -47.47 -2.66
N VAL A 97 -3.55 -47.09 -3.47
CA VAL A 97 -3.47 -47.45 -4.89
C VAL A 97 -2.34 -48.45 -5.09
N VAL A 98 -2.70 -49.66 -5.52
CA VAL A 98 -1.73 -50.71 -5.82
C VAL A 98 -0.90 -50.31 -7.04
N GLU A 99 0.42 -50.39 -6.93
CA GLU A 99 1.32 -50.16 -8.05
C GLU A 99 1.17 -51.29 -9.09
N PRO A 100 0.99 -50.98 -10.39
CA PRO A 100 0.87 -52.01 -11.41
C PRO A 100 2.19 -52.78 -11.57
N PRO A 101 2.15 -54.08 -11.89
CA PRO A 101 3.33 -54.85 -12.29
C PRO A 101 4.10 -54.18 -13.44
N GLU A 102 5.42 -54.36 -13.48
CA GLU A 102 6.31 -53.66 -14.43
C GLU A 102 5.93 -53.92 -15.90
N GLU A 103 5.43 -55.12 -16.21
CA GLU A 103 5.07 -55.53 -17.56
C GLU A 103 3.90 -54.72 -18.12
N VAL A 104 2.96 -54.33 -17.25
CA VAL A 104 1.75 -53.58 -17.63
C VAL A 104 1.86 -52.08 -17.33
N LEU A 105 2.92 -51.65 -16.64
CA LEU A 105 3.15 -50.28 -16.23
C LEU A 105 3.16 -49.29 -17.43
N PRO A 106 3.78 -49.58 -18.59
CA PRO A 106 3.73 -48.68 -19.74
C PRO A 106 2.31 -48.46 -20.26
N ALA A 107 1.53 -49.54 -20.40
CA ALA A 107 0.16 -49.48 -20.87
C ALA A 107 -0.79 -48.81 -19.86
N ALA A 108 -0.56 -49.02 -18.56
CA ALA A 108 -1.30 -48.35 -17.49
C ALA A 108 -1.04 -46.83 -17.50
N ARG A 109 0.24 -46.42 -17.64
CA ARG A 109 0.62 -44.99 -17.76
C ARG A 109 0.02 -44.34 -18.99
N ALA A 110 0.05 -44.99 -20.14
CA ALA A 110 -0.56 -44.48 -21.37
C ALA A 110 -2.08 -44.24 -21.20
N ARG A 111 -2.78 -45.21 -20.61
CA ARG A 111 -4.23 -45.07 -20.32
C ARG A 111 -4.51 -43.95 -19.31
N ALA A 112 -3.70 -43.82 -18.26
CA ALA A 112 -3.85 -42.75 -17.27
C ALA A 112 -3.66 -41.36 -17.91
N LYS A 113 -2.60 -41.18 -18.72
CA LYS A 113 -2.36 -39.93 -19.46
C LYS A 113 -3.52 -39.57 -20.39
N ALA A 114 -4.03 -40.55 -21.14
CA ALA A 114 -5.16 -40.33 -22.04
C ALA A 114 -6.43 -39.90 -21.29
N ARG A 115 -6.73 -40.55 -20.14
CA ARG A 115 -7.85 -40.15 -19.27
C ARG A 115 -7.66 -38.73 -18.73
N TYR A 116 -6.47 -38.39 -18.25
CA TYR A 116 -6.18 -37.05 -17.73
C TYR A 116 -6.34 -35.97 -18.80
N ALA A 117 -5.81 -36.20 -20.01
CA ALA A 117 -5.98 -35.29 -21.14
C ALA A 117 -7.47 -35.06 -21.48
N LYS A 118 -8.29 -36.13 -21.41
CA LYS A 118 -9.75 -36.00 -21.60
C LYS A 118 -10.39 -35.13 -20.51
N ILE A 119 -10.02 -35.34 -19.24
CA ILE A 119 -10.52 -34.54 -18.11
C ILE A 119 -10.16 -33.07 -18.29
N LEU A 120 -8.90 -32.77 -18.62
CA LEU A 120 -8.44 -31.40 -18.88
C LEU A 120 -9.22 -30.73 -20.01
N ARG A 121 -9.47 -31.45 -21.10
CA ARG A 121 -10.27 -30.93 -22.22
C ARG A 121 -11.69 -30.60 -21.78
N LEU A 122 -12.34 -31.48 -21.02
CA LEU A 122 -13.69 -31.26 -20.51
C LEU A 122 -13.76 -30.07 -19.54
N ALA A 123 -12.80 -29.96 -18.63
CA ALA A 123 -12.70 -28.82 -17.71
C ALA A 123 -12.50 -27.50 -18.47
N GLY A 124 -11.63 -27.48 -19.49
CA GLY A 124 -11.44 -26.31 -20.35
C GLY A 124 -12.72 -25.89 -21.09
N GLN A 125 -13.51 -26.86 -21.55
CA GLN A 125 -14.81 -26.60 -22.18
C GLN A 125 -15.83 -26.01 -21.21
N GLU A 126 -15.89 -26.52 -19.97
CA GLU A 126 -16.77 -26.01 -18.92
C GLU A 126 -16.42 -24.56 -18.54
N VAL A 127 -15.14 -24.24 -18.40
CA VAL A 127 -14.68 -22.87 -18.11
C VAL A 127 -15.03 -21.92 -19.27
N ALA A 128 -14.81 -22.34 -20.51
CA ALA A 128 -15.15 -21.54 -21.68
C ALA A 128 -16.66 -21.26 -21.78
N THR A 129 -17.50 -22.26 -21.51
CA THR A 129 -18.97 -22.10 -21.53
C THR A 129 -19.47 -21.22 -20.38
N ARG A 130 -18.91 -21.33 -19.17
CA ARG A 130 -19.22 -20.40 -18.07
C ARG A 130 -18.88 -18.95 -18.44
N ASN A 131 -17.72 -18.72 -19.03
CA ASN A 131 -17.31 -17.38 -19.43
C ASN A 131 -18.24 -16.78 -20.50
N GLN A 132 -18.76 -17.60 -21.42
CA GLN A 132 -19.75 -17.15 -22.42
C GLN A 132 -21.14 -16.87 -21.82
N ALA A 133 -21.54 -17.57 -20.77
CA ALA A 133 -22.83 -17.36 -20.10
C ALA A 133 -22.85 -16.17 -19.13
N THR A 134 -21.69 -15.59 -18.82
CA THR A 134 -21.55 -14.45 -17.91
C THR A 134 -21.40 -13.11 -18.66
N LEU A 135 -21.39 -13.15 -20.00
CA LEU A 135 -21.38 -12.00 -20.91
C LEU A 135 -22.78 -11.78 -21.49
#